data_AF-A0A317HZ16-F1
#
_entry.id   AF-A0A317HZ16-F1
#
_cell.length_a   1.000
_cell.length_b   1.000
_cell.length_c   1.000
_cell.angle_alpha   90.00
_cell.angle_beta   90.00
_cell.angle_gamma   90.00
#
_symmetry.space_group_name_H-M   'P 1'
#
loop_
_entity.id
_entity.type
_entity.pdbx_description
1 polymer ?
#
loop_
_entity_poly.entity_id
_entity_poly.type
_entity_poly.pdbx_seq_one_letter_code
_entity_poly.pdbx_strand_id
1 'polypeptide(L)'
;MGGCEQCGARAVGEALPKPLNQLPSYGRALILSLSGSIVVLVFLVQTILAMFQRKAGIGFWSWIAAGETAAWRLKWISIPVFILALWFGRKVYGSIVARPDLFCGQKHARRGLSATFVVVLLVVGLIGITVPARIRQRKTSLEAAMQARYYAFDLAMFRYQQKYKTLPDPSTLKEDLARIPDPDGTIAEALRDLDPLGYQPRADVAANATPKRPSQRGDIMRKVSLTMATDDATPGGLSYTDYELRLPGEDKILFTDDDWVGHDGVIKPLSEVAKGGVGRSVSNGVLKP
;
A
#
# COMPACT_ATOMS: atom_id res chain seq x y z
N MET A 1 54.88 -20.60 -31.26
CA MET A 1 55.50 -21.38 -30.17
C MET A 1 55.28 -20.62 -28.88
N GLY A 2 54.21 -20.93 -28.14
CA GLY A 2 53.83 -20.21 -26.93
C GLY A 2 54.67 -20.68 -25.75
N GLY A 3 55.63 -19.85 -25.32
CA GLY A 3 56.29 -19.99 -24.02
C GLY A 3 55.45 -19.35 -22.92
N CYS A 4 55.77 -19.63 -21.67
CA CYS A 4 55.13 -18.96 -20.55
C CYS A 4 55.63 -17.51 -20.49
N GLU A 5 54.76 -16.54 -20.83
CA GLU A 5 55.11 -15.12 -20.88
C GLU A 5 55.61 -14.57 -19.53
N GLN A 6 55.23 -15.19 -18.42
CA GLN A 6 55.61 -14.75 -17.08
C GLN A 6 56.97 -15.27 -16.58
N CYS A 7 57.51 -16.35 -17.14
CA CYS A 7 58.79 -16.91 -16.66
C CYS A 7 59.83 -17.16 -17.76
N GLY A 8 59.54 -16.81 -19.02
CA GLY A 8 60.47 -16.97 -20.14
C GLY A 8 60.78 -18.43 -20.49
N ALA A 9 60.14 -19.39 -19.83
CA ALA A 9 60.31 -20.80 -20.11
C ALA A 9 59.75 -21.13 -21.50
N ARG A 10 60.65 -21.53 -22.41
CA ARG A 10 60.27 -22.12 -23.70
C ARG A 10 59.82 -23.55 -23.46
N ALA A 11 58.69 -23.94 -24.05
CA ALA A 11 58.26 -25.33 -24.07
C ALA A 11 59.33 -26.16 -24.80
N VAL A 12 60.06 -26.99 -24.05
CA VAL A 12 61.04 -27.93 -24.59
C VAL A 12 60.32 -29.26 -24.78
N GLY A 13 60.00 -29.58 -26.04
CA GLY A 13 59.35 -30.84 -26.43
C GLY A 13 57.94 -30.65 -27.00
N GLU A 14 57.47 -31.68 -27.72
CA GLU A 14 56.08 -31.77 -28.16
C GLU A 14 55.15 -31.83 -26.93
N ALA A 15 53.96 -31.24 -27.05
CA ALA A 15 52.99 -31.28 -25.97
C ALA A 15 52.72 -32.74 -25.58
N LEU A 16 52.85 -33.05 -24.28
CA LEU A 16 52.58 -34.38 -23.73
C LEU A 16 51.25 -34.92 -24.31
N PRO A 17 51.23 -36.15 -24.85
CA PRO A 17 50.00 -36.71 -25.39
C PRO A 17 48.95 -36.72 -24.29
N LYS A 18 47.73 -36.28 -24.63
CA LYS A 18 46.62 -36.32 -23.68
C LYS A 18 46.47 -37.74 -23.16
N PRO A 19 46.28 -37.94 -21.84
CA PRO A 19 46.12 -39.27 -21.28
C PRO A 19 44.96 -39.98 -21.98
N LEU A 20 45.18 -41.24 -22.35
CA LEU A 20 44.19 -42.11 -23.01
C LEU A 20 42.86 -42.18 -22.24
N ASN A 21 42.94 -42.10 -20.90
CA ASN A 21 41.78 -42.07 -20.02
C ASN A 21 41.87 -40.83 -19.10
N GLN A 22 41.01 -39.84 -19.34
CA GLN A 22 40.79 -38.76 -18.37
C GLN A 22 39.78 -39.24 -17.33
N LEU A 23 40.09 -39.05 -16.04
CA LEU A 23 39.12 -39.33 -14.99
C LEU A 23 37.91 -38.39 -15.14
N PRO A 24 36.67 -38.91 -15.07
CA PRO A 24 35.49 -38.07 -15.23
C PRO A 24 35.43 -37.03 -14.11
N SER A 25 35.19 -35.77 -14.47
CA SER A 25 35.23 -34.66 -13.51
C SER A 25 33.93 -34.53 -12.71
N TYR A 26 34.04 -34.35 -11.39
CA TYR A 26 32.91 -34.06 -10.50
C TYR A 26 32.59 -32.57 -10.38
N GLY A 27 33.46 -31.68 -10.88
CA GLY A 27 33.40 -30.24 -10.62
C GLY A 27 32.05 -29.60 -10.99
N ARG A 28 31.50 -29.95 -12.16
CA ARG A 28 30.21 -29.40 -12.63
C ARG A 28 29.03 -29.88 -11.77
N ALA A 29 29.03 -31.14 -11.38
CA ALA A 29 27.99 -31.71 -10.53
C ALA A 29 28.05 -31.11 -9.11
N LEU A 30 29.26 -30.87 -8.59
CA LEU A 30 29.48 -30.24 -7.29
C LEU A 30 28.99 -28.79 -7.28
N ILE A 31 29.31 -27.98 -8.30
CA ILE A 31 28.82 -26.60 -8.44
C ILE A 31 27.30 -26.54 -8.42
N LEU A 32 26.64 -27.43 -9.17
CA LEU A 32 25.17 -27.52 -9.18
C LEU A 32 24.60 -27.90 -7.81
N SER A 33 25.19 -28.88 -7.13
CA SER A 33 24.75 -29.28 -5.79
C SER A 33 24.95 -28.16 -4.77
N LEU A 34 26.12 -27.51 -4.78
CA LEU A 34 26.47 -26.43 -3.85
C LEU A 34 25.56 -25.22 -4.05
N SER A 35 25.34 -24.80 -5.30
CA SER A 35 24.46 -23.68 -5.62
C SER A 35 23.02 -23.93 -5.17
N GLY A 36 22.49 -25.14 -5.38
CA GLY A 36 21.17 -25.52 -4.88
C GLY A 36 21.09 -25.51 -3.36
N SER A 37 22.09 -26.08 -2.67
CA SER A 37 22.14 -26.06 -1.20
C SER A 37 22.24 -24.64 -0.62
N ILE A 38 23.01 -23.75 -1.25
CA ILE A 38 23.11 -22.34 -0.83
C ILE A 38 21.75 -21.65 -0.93
N VAL A 39 21.02 -21.84 -2.03
CA VAL A 39 19.68 -21.26 -2.21
C VAL A 39 18.72 -21.72 -1.11
N VAL A 40 18.72 -23.02 -0.81
CA VAL A 40 17.91 -23.59 0.28
C VAL A 40 18.31 -23.00 1.63
N LEU A 41 19.61 -22.94 1.92
CA LEU A 41 20.14 -22.43 3.19
C LEU A 41 19.76 -20.96 3.40
N VAL A 42 19.94 -20.11 2.38
CA VAL A 42 19.57 -18.69 2.45
C VAL A 42 18.08 -18.53 2.75
N PHE A 43 17.23 -19.31 2.08
CA PHE A 43 15.79 -19.26 2.32
C PHE A 43 15.41 -19.72 3.73
N LEU A 44 16.03 -20.80 4.23
CA LEU A 44 15.80 -21.30 5.59
C LEU A 44 16.26 -20.29 6.65
N VAL A 45 17.45 -19.72 6.50
CA VAL A 45 17.97 -18.70 7.44
C VAL A 45 17.04 -17.49 7.49
N GLN A 46 16.57 -16.99 6.34
CA GLN A 46 15.61 -15.88 6.30
C GLN A 46 14.28 -16.23 6.96
N THR A 47 13.80 -17.46 6.77
CA THR A 47 12.57 -17.95 7.40
C THR A 47 12.71 -18.03 8.93
N ILE A 48 13.84 -18.53 9.42
CA ILE A 48 14.14 -18.60 10.87
C ILE A 48 14.23 -17.20 11.47
N LEU A 49 14.92 -16.26 10.81
CA LEU A 49 15.00 -14.88 11.26
C LEU A 49 13.61 -14.21 11.32
N ALA A 50 12.77 -14.45 10.29
CA ALA A 50 11.39 -13.95 10.29
C ALA A 50 10.55 -14.56 11.42
N MET A 51 10.78 -15.82 11.76
CA MET A 51 10.10 -16.47 12.88
C MET A 51 10.44 -15.81 14.22
N PHE A 52 11.74 -15.57 14.49
CA PHE A 52 12.19 -14.90 15.71
C PHE A 52 11.61 -13.49 15.84
N GLN A 53 11.56 -12.73 14.75
CA GLN A 53 11.01 -11.37 14.76
C GLN A 53 9.51 -11.34 15.06
N ARG A 54 8.77 -12.36 14.66
CA ARG A 54 7.33 -12.45 14.92
C ARG A 54 7.02 -12.95 16.33
N LYS A 55 8.02 -13.37 17.11
CA LYS A 55 7.86 -14.02 18.43
C LYS A 55 6.79 -15.12 18.40
N ALA A 56 6.67 -15.81 17.27
CA ALA A 56 5.60 -16.78 17.03
C ALA A 56 6.01 -18.16 17.57
N GLY A 57 5.05 -18.93 18.07
CA GLY A 57 5.27 -20.31 18.51
C GLY A 57 5.62 -21.25 17.34
N ILE A 58 6.10 -22.45 17.66
CA ILE A 58 6.46 -23.51 16.70
C ILE A 58 5.19 -24.18 16.16
N GLY A 59 4.42 -23.45 15.36
CA GLY A 59 3.22 -23.93 14.68
C GLY A 59 3.44 -23.98 13.17
N PHE A 60 2.78 -24.91 12.48
CA PHE A 60 2.81 -24.99 11.00
C PHE A 60 2.45 -23.65 10.34
N TRP A 61 1.39 -22.99 10.81
CA TRP A 61 0.97 -21.69 10.32
C TRP A 61 1.97 -20.57 10.62
N SER A 62 2.65 -20.63 11.77
CA SER A 62 3.75 -19.70 12.10
C SER A 62 4.91 -19.85 11.13
N TRP A 63 5.27 -21.09 10.79
CA TRP A 63 6.30 -21.41 9.78
C TRP A 63 5.92 -20.90 8.39
N ILE A 64 4.69 -21.15 7.93
CA ILE A 64 4.22 -20.65 6.62
C ILE A 64 4.31 -19.13 6.58
N ALA A 65 3.79 -18.44 7.60
CA ALA A 65 3.74 -16.99 7.58
C ALA A 65 5.11 -16.33 7.83
N ALA A 66 6.04 -17.02 8.52
CA ALA A 66 7.45 -16.64 8.54
C ALA A 66 8.11 -16.82 7.15
N GLY A 67 7.82 -17.93 6.48
CA GLY A 67 8.27 -18.21 5.11
C GLY A 67 7.75 -17.19 4.11
N GLU A 68 6.49 -16.77 4.23
CA GLU A 68 5.91 -15.66 3.47
C GLU A 68 6.72 -14.39 3.69
N THR A 69 6.96 -14.02 4.95
CA THR A 69 7.72 -12.81 5.29
C THR A 69 9.13 -12.84 4.70
N ALA A 70 9.81 -13.99 4.76
CA ALA A 70 11.10 -14.21 4.13
C ALA A 70 11.03 -14.07 2.59
N ALA A 71 10.02 -14.68 1.95
CA ALA A 71 9.81 -14.59 0.51
C ALA A 71 9.61 -13.14 0.05
N TRP A 72 8.83 -12.35 0.79
CA TRP A 72 8.60 -10.93 0.48
C TRP A 72 9.85 -10.06 0.63
N ARG A 73 10.72 -10.35 1.59
CA ARG A 73 12.01 -9.65 1.74
C ARG A 73 12.96 -9.99 0.61
N LEU A 74 13.00 -11.26 0.23
CA LEU A 74 13.98 -11.74 -0.73
C LEU A 74 13.60 -11.40 -2.17
N LYS A 75 12.31 -11.22 -2.50
CA LYS A 75 11.78 -11.11 -3.88
C LYS A 75 12.60 -10.23 -4.82
N TRP A 76 13.08 -9.07 -4.37
CA TRP A 76 13.78 -8.11 -5.23
C TRP A 76 15.16 -8.62 -5.66
N ILE A 77 15.82 -9.42 -4.80
CA ILE A 77 17.14 -10.00 -5.06
C ILE A 77 16.99 -11.43 -5.60
N SER A 78 16.03 -12.20 -5.11
CA SER A 78 15.89 -13.61 -5.46
C SER A 78 15.37 -13.83 -6.87
N ILE A 79 14.43 -13.03 -7.36
CA ILE A 79 13.87 -13.23 -8.71
C ILE A 79 14.97 -13.26 -9.79
N PRO A 80 15.85 -12.24 -9.92
CA PRO A 80 16.90 -12.28 -10.93
C PRO A 80 17.92 -13.39 -10.66
N VAL A 81 18.29 -13.63 -9.40
CA VAL A 81 19.24 -14.70 -9.03
C VAL A 81 18.68 -16.08 -9.37
N PHE A 82 17.39 -16.33 -9.15
CA PHE A 82 16.72 -17.59 -9.47
C PHE A 82 16.62 -17.82 -10.96
N ILE A 83 16.32 -16.79 -11.74
CA ILE A 83 16.33 -16.87 -13.22
C ILE A 83 17.73 -17.28 -13.70
N LEU A 84 18.77 -16.61 -13.21
CA LEU A 84 20.16 -16.92 -13.58
C LEU A 84 20.57 -18.32 -13.11
N ALA A 85 20.23 -18.70 -11.88
CA ALA A 85 20.57 -20.00 -11.30
C ALA A 85 19.89 -21.16 -12.04
N LEU A 86 18.61 -21.02 -12.41
CA LEU A 86 17.88 -22.02 -13.18
C LEU A 86 18.40 -22.10 -14.63
N TRP A 87 18.66 -20.96 -15.26
CA TRP A 87 19.19 -20.92 -16.63
C TRP A 87 20.59 -21.54 -16.71
N PHE A 88 21.52 -21.07 -15.87
CA PHE A 88 22.87 -21.60 -15.79
C PHE A 88 22.86 -23.07 -15.36
N GLY A 89 22.04 -23.40 -14.36
CA GLY A 89 21.91 -24.76 -13.86
C GLY A 89 21.40 -25.74 -14.94
N ARG A 90 20.41 -25.33 -15.73
CA ARG A 90 19.92 -26.11 -16.88
C ARG A 90 21.01 -26.30 -17.93
N LYS A 91 21.78 -25.26 -18.25
CA LYS A 91 22.89 -25.32 -19.21
C LYS A 91 24.00 -26.27 -18.74
N VAL A 92 24.40 -26.18 -17.48
CA VAL A 92 25.40 -27.07 -16.89
C VAL A 92 24.90 -28.51 -16.83
N TYR A 93 23.65 -28.73 -16.40
CA TYR A 93 23.05 -30.07 -16.37
C TYR A 93 22.98 -30.69 -17.77
N GLY A 94 22.53 -29.93 -18.78
CA GLY A 94 22.54 -30.38 -20.18
C GLY A 94 23.94 -30.76 -20.66
N SER A 95 24.97 -30.03 -20.23
CA SER A 95 26.36 -30.36 -20.57
C SER A 95 26.87 -31.67 -19.95
N ILE A 96 26.39 -32.03 -18.75
CA ILE A 96 26.73 -33.29 -18.07
C ILE A 96 26.05 -34.45 -18.79
N VAL A 97 24.77 -34.28 -19.17
CA VAL A 97 23.99 -35.31 -19.88
C VAL A 97 24.55 -35.56 -21.29
N ALA A 98 25.03 -34.51 -21.97
CA ALA A 98 25.55 -34.63 -23.33
C ALA A 98 26.92 -35.34 -23.44
N ARG A 99 27.69 -35.42 -22.34
CA ARG A 99 29.05 -36.00 -22.32
C ARG A 99 29.26 -36.87 -21.07
N PRO A 100 28.63 -38.06 -21.02
CA PRO A 100 28.71 -38.94 -19.85
C PRO A 100 30.11 -39.56 -19.64
N ASP A 101 30.94 -39.56 -20.68
CA ASP A 101 32.33 -40.00 -20.68
C ASP A 101 33.25 -39.04 -19.90
N LEU A 102 32.96 -37.74 -19.93
CA LEU A 102 33.79 -36.69 -19.28
C LEU A 102 33.26 -36.28 -17.90
N PHE A 103 31.99 -36.54 -17.59
CA PHE A 103 31.33 -36.06 -16.37
C PHE A 103 30.61 -37.18 -15.63
N CYS A 104 30.84 -37.23 -14.32
CA CYS A 104 30.18 -38.14 -13.39
C CYS A 104 29.29 -37.37 -12.39
N GLY A 105 28.47 -38.08 -11.61
CA GLY A 105 27.66 -37.45 -10.55
C GLY A 105 26.31 -36.86 -11.01
N GLN A 106 25.72 -37.37 -12.09
CA GLN A 106 24.41 -36.93 -12.60
C GLN A 106 23.30 -36.89 -11.52
N LYS A 107 23.30 -37.88 -10.61
CA LYS A 107 22.34 -37.93 -9.48
C LYS A 107 22.45 -36.71 -8.56
N HIS A 108 23.67 -36.25 -8.27
CA HIS A 108 23.90 -35.06 -7.43
C HIS A 108 23.51 -33.78 -8.15
N ALA A 109 23.86 -33.65 -9.44
CA ALA A 109 23.45 -32.52 -10.27
C ALA A 109 21.92 -32.39 -10.35
N ARG A 110 21.20 -33.52 -10.50
CA ARG A 110 19.72 -33.55 -10.50
C ARG A 110 19.14 -33.12 -9.15
N ARG A 111 19.72 -33.55 -8.03
CA ARG A 111 19.29 -33.15 -6.68
C ARG A 111 19.49 -31.65 -6.44
N GLY A 112 20.64 -31.09 -6.84
CA GLY A 112 20.90 -29.66 -6.74
C GLY A 112 19.89 -28.83 -7.54
N LEU A 113 19.68 -29.18 -8.81
CA LEU A 113 18.75 -28.47 -9.68
C LEU A 113 17.30 -28.58 -9.22
N SER A 114 16.87 -29.76 -8.75
CA SER A 114 15.53 -29.94 -8.20
C SER A 114 15.33 -29.18 -6.89
N ALA A 115 16.34 -29.11 -6.02
CA ALA A 115 16.28 -28.30 -4.80
C ALA A 115 16.10 -26.81 -5.11
N THR A 116 16.87 -26.26 -6.05
CA THR A 116 16.68 -24.86 -6.52
C THR A 116 15.28 -24.65 -7.05
N PHE A 117 14.80 -25.55 -7.93
CA PHE A 117 13.47 -25.44 -8.53
C PHE A 117 12.34 -25.49 -7.49
N VAL A 118 12.44 -26.38 -6.50
CA VAL A 118 11.46 -26.47 -5.41
C VAL A 118 11.42 -25.19 -4.59
N VAL A 119 12.57 -24.60 -4.25
CA VAL A 119 12.61 -23.32 -3.51
C VAL A 119 11.98 -22.20 -4.32
N VAL A 120 12.24 -22.13 -5.63
CA VAL A 120 11.62 -21.14 -6.52
C VAL A 120 10.10 -21.30 -6.53
N LEU A 121 9.60 -22.52 -6.72
CA LEU A 121 8.16 -22.79 -6.68
C LEU A 121 7.54 -22.42 -5.34
N LEU A 122 8.22 -22.71 -4.23
CA LEU A 122 7.76 -22.38 -2.89
C LEU A 122 7.68 -20.86 -2.70
N VAL A 123 8.71 -20.11 -3.11
CA VAL A 123 8.71 -18.64 -3.05
C VAL A 123 7.59 -18.04 -3.91
N VAL A 124 7.42 -18.53 -5.14
CA VAL A 124 6.35 -18.07 -6.05
C VAL A 124 4.98 -18.41 -5.48
N GLY A 125 4.78 -19.60 -4.93
CA GLY A 125 3.52 -20.02 -4.32
C GLY A 125 3.15 -19.18 -3.11
N LEU A 126 4.10 -18.95 -2.20
CA LEU A 126 3.87 -18.11 -1.01
C LEU A 126 3.55 -16.66 -1.37
N ILE A 127 4.25 -16.09 -2.36
CA ILE A 127 3.95 -14.73 -2.84
C ILE A 127 2.59 -14.72 -3.53
N GLY A 128 2.33 -15.64 -4.46
CA GLY A 128 1.12 -15.67 -5.27
C GLY A 128 -0.17 -15.74 -4.45
N ILE A 129 -0.18 -16.58 -3.40
CA ILE A 129 -1.35 -16.73 -2.52
C ILE A 129 -1.60 -15.47 -1.66
N THR A 130 -0.55 -14.74 -1.30
CA THR A 130 -0.62 -13.64 -0.31
C THR A 130 -0.79 -12.26 -0.94
N VAL A 131 -0.52 -12.12 -2.24
CA VAL A 131 -0.69 -10.87 -2.99
C VAL A 131 -2.10 -10.28 -2.85
N PRO A 132 -3.21 -11.02 -3.06
CA PRO A 132 -4.55 -10.43 -2.98
C PRO A 132 -4.88 -9.88 -1.58
N ALA A 133 -4.47 -10.60 -0.54
CA ALA A 133 -4.67 -10.17 0.84
C ALA A 133 -3.89 -8.90 1.16
N ARG A 134 -2.63 -8.80 0.70
CA ARG A 134 -1.83 -7.58 0.89
C ARG A 134 -2.35 -6.39 0.10
N ILE A 135 -2.87 -6.60 -1.11
CA ILE A 135 -3.52 -5.52 -1.87
C ILE A 135 -4.72 -4.99 -1.08
N ARG A 136 -5.55 -5.86 -0.50
CA ARG A 136 -6.66 -5.45 0.36
C ARG A 136 -6.18 -4.69 1.60
N GLN A 137 -5.18 -5.22 2.32
CA GLN A 137 -4.62 -4.55 3.49
C GLN A 137 -4.04 -3.17 3.14
N ARG A 138 -3.38 -3.04 2.00
CA ARG A 138 -2.86 -1.76 1.52
C ARG A 138 -4.00 -0.76 1.27
N LYS A 139 -5.07 -1.18 0.62
CA LYS A 139 -6.26 -0.34 0.42
C LYS A 139 -6.84 0.12 1.77
N THR A 140 -7.11 -0.80 2.69
CA THR A 140 -7.61 -0.46 4.03
C THR A 140 -6.67 0.48 4.79
N SER A 141 -5.35 0.31 4.66
CA SER A 141 -4.39 1.21 5.32
C SER A 141 -4.40 2.62 4.73
N LEU A 142 -4.65 2.75 3.44
CA LEU A 142 -4.78 4.05 2.76
C LEU A 142 -6.10 4.72 3.17
N GLU A 143 -7.20 3.98 3.17
CA GLU A 143 -8.51 4.46 3.63
C GLU A 143 -8.44 4.93 5.08
N ALA A 144 -7.83 4.14 5.97
CA ALA A 144 -7.64 4.51 7.37
C ALA A 144 -6.75 5.74 7.55
N ALA A 145 -5.71 5.89 6.74
CA ALA A 145 -4.86 7.09 6.75
C ALA A 145 -5.61 8.35 6.32
N MET A 146 -6.47 8.25 5.29
CA MET A 146 -7.32 9.35 4.85
C MET A 146 -8.35 9.72 5.92
N GLN A 147 -8.98 8.72 6.55
CA GLN A 147 -9.92 8.96 7.64
C GLN A 147 -9.26 9.65 8.83
N ALA A 148 -8.06 9.20 9.22
CA ALA A 148 -7.32 9.83 10.32
C ALA A 148 -7.02 11.31 10.05
N ARG A 149 -6.63 11.66 8.82
CA ARG A 149 -6.40 13.06 8.41
C ARG A 149 -7.67 13.90 8.48
N TYR A 150 -8.78 13.35 8.01
CA TYR A 150 -10.07 14.04 8.10
C TYR A 150 -10.48 14.30 9.55
N TYR A 151 -10.38 13.30 10.43
CA TYR A 151 -10.73 13.48 11.85
C TYR A 151 -9.81 14.48 12.56
N ALA A 152 -8.53 14.55 12.19
CA ALA A 152 -7.63 15.56 12.70
C ALA A 152 -8.06 16.98 12.27
N PHE A 153 -8.49 17.14 11.01
CA PHE A 153 -9.05 18.40 10.52
C PHE A 153 -10.38 18.75 11.22
N ASP A 154 -11.29 17.79 11.35
CA ASP A 154 -12.59 17.99 12.01
C ASP A 154 -12.41 18.41 13.48
N LEU A 155 -11.46 17.79 14.18
CA LEU A 155 -11.07 18.20 15.53
C LEU A 155 -10.53 19.64 15.56
N ALA A 156 -9.72 20.03 14.57
CA ALA A 156 -9.22 21.40 14.46
C ALA A 156 -10.37 22.39 14.22
N MET A 157 -11.28 22.08 13.30
CA MET A 157 -12.48 22.89 13.02
C MET A 157 -13.36 23.04 14.26
N PHE A 158 -13.63 21.95 14.97
CA PHE A 158 -14.39 21.96 16.21
C PHE A 158 -13.75 22.86 17.28
N ARG A 159 -12.43 22.75 17.48
CA ARG A 159 -11.68 23.61 18.42
C ARG A 159 -11.71 25.07 18.00
N TYR A 160 -11.58 25.35 16.69
CA TYR A 160 -11.68 26.70 16.16
C TYR A 160 -13.05 27.31 16.46
N GLN A 161 -14.11 26.58 16.11
CA GLN A 161 -15.49 27.01 16.32
C GLN A 161 -15.79 27.19 17.81
N GLN A 162 -15.29 26.32 18.68
CA GLN A 162 -15.48 26.46 20.13
C GLN A 162 -14.88 27.77 20.66
N LYS A 163 -13.71 28.17 20.14
CA LYS A 163 -12.94 29.34 20.57
C LYS A 163 -13.44 30.65 19.94
N TYR A 164 -13.69 30.65 18.63
CA TYR A 164 -14.00 31.86 17.87
C TYR A 164 -15.48 32.01 17.51
N LYS A 165 -16.31 30.98 17.75
CA LYS A 165 -17.75 30.95 17.45
C LYS A 165 -18.10 31.19 15.98
N THR A 166 -17.13 31.01 15.08
CA THR A 166 -17.26 31.16 13.63
C THR A 166 -16.57 30.00 12.92
N LEU A 167 -16.85 29.83 11.63
CA LEU A 167 -16.06 28.99 10.74
C LEU A 167 -14.91 29.82 10.13
N PRO A 168 -13.75 29.21 9.86
CA PRO A 168 -12.65 29.88 9.17
C PRO A 168 -13.03 30.16 7.70
N ASP A 169 -12.53 31.28 7.17
CA ASP A 169 -12.72 31.64 5.77
C ASP A 169 -11.84 30.75 4.87
N PRO A 170 -12.31 30.36 3.66
CA PRO A 170 -11.54 29.50 2.77
C PRO A 170 -10.16 30.06 2.40
N SER A 171 -10.01 31.39 2.29
CA SER A 171 -8.73 32.03 1.95
C SER A 171 -7.71 32.01 3.10
N THR A 172 -8.16 31.99 4.35
CA THR A 172 -7.30 32.07 5.56
C THR A 172 -7.30 30.78 6.37
N LEU A 173 -7.94 29.72 5.87
CA LEU A 173 -8.15 28.44 6.55
C LEU A 173 -6.91 27.91 7.27
N LYS A 174 -5.76 27.87 6.59
CA LYS A 174 -4.51 27.36 7.19
C LYS A 174 -4.02 28.23 8.34
N GLU A 175 -4.06 29.55 8.17
CA GLU A 175 -3.60 30.50 9.18
C GLU A 175 -4.52 30.49 10.40
N ASP A 176 -5.82 30.39 10.17
CA ASP A 176 -6.84 30.34 11.21
C ASP A 176 -6.74 29.04 12.03
N LEU A 177 -6.56 27.90 11.38
CA LEU A 177 -6.40 26.62 12.07
C LEU A 177 -5.02 26.47 12.74
N ALA A 178 -3.98 27.13 12.23
CA ALA A 178 -2.65 27.15 12.86
C ALA A 178 -2.61 27.93 14.19
N ARG A 179 -3.60 28.78 14.48
CA ARG A 179 -3.73 29.51 15.77
C ARG A 179 -4.23 28.64 16.92
N ILE A 180 -4.65 27.41 16.64
CA ILE A 180 -5.18 26.48 17.62
C ILE A 180 -4.00 25.77 18.32
N PRO A 181 -4.03 25.62 19.65
CA PRO A 181 -3.00 24.86 20.35
C PRO A 181 -3.03 23.39 19.90
N ASP A 182 -1.88 22.91 19.44
CA ASP A 182 -1.67 21.54 18.96
C ASP A 182 -0.46 20.93 19.69
N PRO A 183 -0.65 20.36 20.89
CA PRO A 183 0.45 19.83 21.70
C PRO A 183 1.16 18.65 21.03
N ASP A 184 0.45 17.88 20.20
CA ASP A 184 0.93 16.64 19.58
C ASP A 184 1.39 16.85 18.12
N GLY A 185 1.21 18.04 17.55
CA GLY A 185 1.56 18.34 16.15
C GLY A 185 0.65 17.71 15.10
N THR A 186 -0.44 17.06 15.51
CA THR A 186 -1.37 16.33 14.63
C THR A 186 -2.16 17.23 13.68
N ILE A 187 -2.55 18.43 14.15
CA ILE A 187 -3.26 19.43 13.36
C ILE A 187 -2.29 20.03 12.35
N ALA A 188 -1.08 20.38 12.79
CA ALA A 188 -0.04 20.90 11.91
C ALA A 188 0.31 19.91 10.79
N GLU A 189 0.38 18.61 11.09
CA GLU A 189 0.60 17.56 10.09
C GLU A 189 -0.58 17.45 9.10
N ALA A 190 -1.82 17.47 9.59
CA ALA A 190 -3.01 17.41 8.74
C ALA A 190 -3.13 18.63 7.81
N LEU A 191 -2.73 19.82 8.27
CA LEU A 191 -2.79 21.07 7.50
C LEU A 191 -1.67 21.19 6.45
N ARG A 192 -0.57 20.44 6.59
CA ARG A 192 0.59 20.56 5.70
C ARG A 192 0.22 20.36 4.24
N ASP A 193 -0.54 19.31 3.97
CA ASP A 193 -0.91 18.87 2.63
C ASP A 193 -2.34 19.29 2.25
N LEU A 194 -3.03 20.05 3.11
CA LEU A 194 -4.39 20.54 2.85
C LEU A 194 -4.35 21.63 1.78
N ASP A 195 -5.23 21.59 0.80
CA ASP A 195 -5.42 22.71 -0.14
C ASP A 195 -6.72 23.45 0.25
N PRO A 196 -6.66 24.77 0.53
CA PRO A 196 -7.84 25.53 0.93
C PRO A 196 -8.97 25.52 -0.09
N LEU A 197 -8.68 25.27 -1.38
CA LEU A 197 -9.70 25.15 -2.43
C LEU A 197 -10.64 23.96 -2.21
N GLY A 198 -10.20 22.93 -1.48
CA GLY A 198 -10.99 21.76 -1.14
C GLY A 198 -12.01 22.00 -0.03
N TYR A 199 -11.94 23.12 0.69
CA TYR A 199 -12.84 23.42 1.80
C TYR A 199 -13.97 24.36 1.36
N GLN A 200 -15.22 23.95 1.62
CA GLN A 200 -16.41 24.74 1.33
C GLN A 200 -17.31 24.79 2.57
N PRO A 201 -17.39 25.95 3.27
CA PRO A 201 -18.33 26.12 4.35
C PRO A 201 -19.76 26.14 3.80
N ARG A 202 -20.66 25.41 4.45
CA ARG A 202 -22.10 25.40 4.16
C ARG A 202 -22.92 25.74 5.39
N ALA A 203 -24.12 26.23 5.16
CA ALA A 203 -25.08 26.47 6.23
C ALA A 203 -26.38 25.79 5.82
N ASP A 204 -26.63 24.62 6.39
CA ASP A 204 -27.88 23.91 6.18
C ASP A 204 -28.86 24.36 7.27
N VAL A 205 -29.85 25.16 6.86
CA VAL A 205 -30.95 25.55 7.72
C VAL A 205 -31.91 24.38 7.76
N ALA A 206 -31.98 23.66 8.88
CA ALA A 206 -33.03 22.68 9.07
C ALA A 206 -34.36 23.45 9.10
N ALA A 207 -35.14 23.32 8.03
CA ALA A 207 -36.48 23.87 7.99
C ALA A 207 -37.29 23.14 9.08
N ASN A 208 -37.51 23.80 10.22
CA ASN A 208 -38.53 23.38 11.15
C ASN A 208 -39.82 23.27 10.34
N ALA A 209 -40.42 22.08 10.28
CA ALA A 209 -41.70 21.88 9.63
C ALA A 209 -42.72 22.79 10.33
N THR A 210 -42.91 23.98 9.77
CA THR A 210 -43.92 24.92 10.27
C THR A 210 -45.25 24.18 10.25
N PRO A 211 -45.99 24.10 11.36
CA PRO A 211 -47.35 23.60 11.32
C PRO A 211 -48.10 24.47 10.32
N LYS A 212 -48.68 23.81 9.30
CA LYS A 212 -49.42 24.41 8.19
C LYS A 212 -50.44 25.42 8.75
N ARG A 213 -50.10 26.72 8.72
CA ARG A 213 -51.06 27.77 9.08
C ARG A 213 -52.12 27.83 7.98
N PRO A 214 -53.42 27.91 8.33
CA PRO A 214 -54.48 28.04 7.34
C PRO A 214 -54.31 29.37 6.60
N SER A 215 -54.48 29.32 5.30
CA SER A 215 -54.30 30.43 4.38
C SER A 215 -55.14 31.65 4.78
N GLN A 216 -54.49 32.76 5.15
CA GLN A 216 -55.09 34.07 5.02
C GLN A 216 -54.43 34.77 3.83
N ARG A 217 -55.28 34.99 2.81
CA ARG A 217 -55.06 35.87 1.66
C ARG A 217 -54.80 37.29 2.17
N GLY A 218 -53.75 37.93 1.66
CA GLY A 218 -53.53 39.37 1.84
C GLY A 218 -52.09 39.73 1.49
N ASP A 219 -51.93 40.54 0.44
CA ASP A 219 -50.67 41.05 -0.09
C ASP A 219 -49.76 41.72 0.95
N ILE A 220 -48.44 41.71 0.68
CA ILE A 220 -47.56 42.89 0.57
C ILE A 220 -46.08 42.45 0.73
N MET A 221 -45.24 42.89 -0.21
CA MET A 221 -43.81 42.60 -0.37
C MET A 221 -42.93 42.82 0.88
N ARG A 222 -41.86 42.03 1.03
CA ARG A 222 -40.52 42.59 1.34
C ARG A 222 -39.36 41.61 1.10
N LYS A 223 -38.39 42.05 0.29
CA LYS A 223 -37.00 41.55 0.27
C LYS A 223 -36.47 41.57 1.71
N VAL A 224 -35.91 40.45 2.18
CA VAL A 224 -35.11 40.41 3.41
C VAL A 224 -33.72 39.89 3.04
N SER A 225 -32.82 40.85 2.94
CA SER A 225 -31.37 40.68 3.07
C SER A 225 -31.04 40.10 4.45
N LEU A 226 -30.04 39.21 4.48
CA LEU A 226 -29.38 38.71 5.67
C LEU A 226 -28.75 39.86 6.47
N THR A 227 -29.52 40.43 7.40
CA THR A 227 -29.01 41.22 8.52
C THR A 227 -29.97 41.01 9.69
N MET A 228 -29.63 40.10 10.61
CA MET A 228 -30.30 40.03 11.90
C MET A 228 -29.40 40.69 12.96
N ALA A 229 -29.68 41.96 13.19
CA ALA A 229 -29.51 42.60 14.48
C ALA A 229 -30.89 42.65 15.15
N THR A 230 -30.96 42.14 16.39
CA THR A 230 -31.96 42.40 17.45
C THR A 230 -33.44 42.33 17.09
N ASP A 231 -34.11 41.21 17.43
CA ASP A 231 -35.45 41.27 18.03
C ASP A 231 -35.78 39.93 18.75
N ASP A 232 -36.29 40.02 19.97
CA ASP A 232 -36.52 38.92 20.94
C ASP A 232 -37.78 38.08 20.60
N ALA A 233 -37.77 37.40 19.45
CA ALA A 233 -38.73 36.35 19.14
C ALA A 233 -37.99 35.16 18.51
N THR A 234 -38.14 33.96 19.05
CA THR A 234 -37.57 32.71 18.50
C THR A 234 -38.59 31.97 17.62
N PRO A 235 -38.63 32.24 16.30
CA PRO A 235 -39.06 31.27 15.30
C PRO A 235 -37.83 30.81 14.50
N GLY A 236 -36.76 30.42 15.19
CA GLY A 236 -35.50 30.00 14.57
C GLY A 236 -35.52 28.51 14.27
N GLY A 237 -35.52 28.13 12.99
CA GLY A 237 -35.07 26.80 12.58
C GLY A 237 -33.67 26.52 13.15
N LEU A 238 -33.40 25.29 13.57
CA LEU A 238 -32.06 24.88 13.97
C LEU A 238 -31.15 24.99 12.73
N SER A 239 -30.26 25.99 12.69
CA SER A 239 -29.25 26.09 11.65
C SER A 239 -28.04 25.24 12.06
N TYR A 240 -27.72 24.22 11.28
CA TYR A 240 -26.48 23.48 11.44
C TYR A 240 -25.44 24.15 10.52
N THR A 241 -24.37 24.66 11.12
CA THR A 241 -23.18 25.05 10.36
C THR A 241 -22.46 23.76 10.00
N ASP A 242 -22.36 23.49 8.71
CA ASP A 242 -21.73 22.28 8.20
C ASP A 242 -20.66 22.66 7.17
N TYR A 243 -19.78 21.74 6.81
CA TYR A 243 -18.76 22.01 5.81
C TYR A 243 -18.51 20.78 4.95
N GLU A 244 -18.23 21.02 3.68
CA GLU A 244 -17.72 20.00 2.78
C GLU A 244 -16.19 20.16 2.73
N LEU A 245 -15.48 19.10 3.08
CA LEU A 245 -14.03 19.04 2.91
C LEU A 245 -13.68 18.01 1.86
N ARG A 246 -12.97 18.45 0.83
CA ARG A 246 -12.35 17.61 -0.17
C ARG A 246 -10.88 17.45 0.13
N LEU A 247 -10.47 16.20 0.29
CA LEU A 247 -9.08 15.81 0.48
C LEU A 247 -8.58 15.15 -0.81
N PRO A 248 -7.38 15.51 -1.27
CA PRO A 248 -6.84 14.97 -2.51
C PRO A 248 -6.57 13.47 -2.38
N GLY A 249 -6.78 12.74 -3.48
CA GLY A 249 -6.62 11.30 -3.58
C GLY A 249 -5.17 10.80 -3.62
N GLU A 250 -4.93 9.68 -4.31
CA GLU A 250 -3.59 9.10 -4.44
C GLU A 250 -2.67 9.94 -5.33
N ASP A 251 -3.25 10.64 -6.30
CA ASP A 251 -2.55 11.50 -7.25
C ASP A 251 -2.13 12.86 -6.65
N LYS A 252 -2.69 13.20 -5.47
CA LYS A 252 -2.50 14.47 -4.76
C LYS A 252 -3.02 15.69 -5.52
N ILE A 253 -3.92 15.51 -6.47
CA ILE A 253 -4.54 16.58 -7.25
C ILE A 253 -5.99 16.69 -6.77
N LEU A 254 -6.45 17.91 -6.50
CA LEU A 254 -7.86 18.13 -6.16
C LEU A 254 -8.72 18.18 -7.43
N PHE A 255 -10.01 17.90 -7.26
CA PHE A 255 -11.07 17.87 -8.27
C PHE A 255 -10.96 16.71 -9.26
N THR A 256 -10.45 15.57 -8.78
CA THR A 256 -10.35 14.31 -9.53
C THR A 256 -11.30 13.26 -8.94
N ASP A 257 -11.57 12.18 -9.69
CA ASP A 257 -12.53 11.14 -9.30
C ASP A 257 -12.08 10.31 -8.07
N ASP A 258 -10.79 10.36 -7.73
CA ASP A 258 -10.18 9.66 -6.59
C ASP A 258 -10.11 10.51 -5.31
N ASP A 259 -10.64 11.74 -5.35
CA ASP A 259 -10.78 12.59 -4.18
C ASP A 259 -11.64 11.95 -3.10
N TRP A 260 -11.37 12.35 -1.86
CA TRP A 260 -12.17 12.01 -0.70
C TRP A 260 -13.02 13.20 -0.31
N VAL A 261 -14.31 12.99 -0.16
CA VAL A 261 -15.23 14.01 0.36
C VAL A 261 -15.68 13.57 1.74
N GLY A 262 -15.56 14.47 2.70
CA GLY A 262 -16.27 14.34 3.96
C GLY A 262 -17.27 15.45 4.18
N HIS A 263 -18.41 15.05 4.71
CA HIS A 263 -19.59 15.85 4.97
C HIS A 263 -20.36 15.15 6.10
N ASP A 264 -20.82 15.90 7.10
CA ASP A 264 -21.55 15.36 8.27
C ASP A 264 -20.80 14.21 9.00
N GLY A 265 -19.47 14.29 9.06
CA GLY A 265 -18.62 13.25 9.67
C GLY A 265 -18.56 11.93 8.89
N VAL A 266 -19.18 11.85 7.71
CA VAL A 266 -19.12 10.70 6.82
C VAL A 266 -18.06 10.95 5.75
N ILE A 267 -17.03 10.11 5.71
CA ILE A 267 -15.89 10.23 4.80
C ILE A 267 -15.99 9.14 3.73
N LYS A 268 -16.10 9.54 2.47
CA LYS A 268 -16.23 8.60 1.35
C LYS A 268 -15.44 9.07 0.13
N PRO A 269 -14.97 8.15 -0.73
CA PRO A 269 -14.41 8.53 -2.01
C PRO A 269 -15.49 9.17 -2.89
N LEU A 270 -15.13 10.18 -3.66
CA LEU A 270 -16.04 10.95 -4.52
C LEU A 270 -16.78 10.03 -5.51
N SER A 271 -16.09 9.01 -6.01
CA SER A 271 -16.66 7.97 -6.87
C SER A 271 -17.81 7.17 -6.25
N GLU A 272 -17.90 7.08 -4.92
CA GLU A 272 -19.05 6.48 -4.21
C GLU A 272 -20.17 7.48 -3.97
N VAL A 273 -19.82 8.75 -3.74
CA VAL A 273 -20.78 9.85 -3.55
C VAL A 273 -21.58 10.11 -4.84
N ALA A 274 -20.92 10.11 -6.00
CA ALA A 274 -21.56 10.32 -7.31
C ALA A 274 -22.56 9.20 -7.69
N LYS A 275 -22.36 7.96 -7.19
CA LYS A 275 -23.28 6.85 -7.43
C LYS A 275 -24.54 6.90 -6.56
N GLY A 276 -24.51 7.66 -5.45
CA GLY A 276 -25.64 7.86 -4.55
C GLY A 276 -26.45 9.13 -4.82
N GLY A 277 -25.90 10.09 -5.57
CA GLY A 277 -26.51 11.40 -5.80
C GLY A 277 -26.52 12.23 -4.52
N VAL A 278 -25.63 13.23 -4.45
CA VAL A 278 -25.71 14.33 -3.48
C VAL A 278 -27.10 14.98 -3.65
N GLY A 279 -28.04 14.67 -2.74
CA GLY A 279 -29.42 15.14 -2.81
C GLY A 279 -30.51 14.09 -2.53
N ARG A 280 -30.19 12.79 -2.42
CA ARG A 280 -31.15 11.79 -1.88
C ARG A 280 -30.85 11.53 -0.41
N SER A 281 -31.17 12.51 0.43
CA SER A 281 -31.56 12.20 1.80
C SER A 281 -32.68 11.15 1.73
N VAL A 282 -32.42 10.00 2.33
CA VAL A 282 -33.39 8.91 2.47
C VAL A 282 -34.40 9.35 3.53
N SER A 283 -35.28 10.28 3.17
CA SER A 283 -36.38 10.76 3.99
C SER A 283 -37.65 10.74 3.16
N ASN A 284 -38.03 9.57 2.64
CA ASN A 284 -39.39 9.20 2.25
C ASN A 284 -39.40 7.76 1.72
N GLY A 285 -39.79 6.80 2.55
CA GLY A 285 -40.06 5.45 2.04
C GLY A 285 -40.25 4.33 3.06
N VAL A 286 -39.75 4.48 4.29
CA VAL A 286 -40.00 3.49 5.34
C VAL A 286 -40.99 4.11 6.33
N LEU A 287 -42.27 4.00 6.00
CA LEU A 287 -43.42 3.94 6.91
C LEU A 287 -44.68 4.08 6.07
N LYS A 288 -45.19 2.95 5.60
CA LYS A 288 -46.63 2.71 5.52
C LYS A 288 -46.91 1.29 6.06
N PRO A 289 -48.03 1.13 6.77
CA PRO A 289 -48.28 0.07 7.74
C PRO A 289 -48.35 -1.33 7.13
#